data_AF-A0A0Q2RQC0-F1
#
_entry.id   AF-A0A0Q2RQC0-F1
#
_cell.length_a   1.000
_cell.length_b   1.000
_cell.length_c   1.000
_cell.angle_alpha   90.00
_cell.angle_beta   90.00
_cell.angle_gamma   90.00
#
_symmetry.space_group_name_H-M   'P 1'
#
loop_
_entity.id
_entity.type
_entity.pdbx_description
1 polymer ?
#
loop_
_entity_poly.entity_id
_entity_poly.type
_entity_poly.pdbx_seq_one_letter_code
_entity_poly.pdbx_strand_id
1 'polypeptide(L)'
;MTDRTNTLCGDKPNCVSTQENREKFTLAPFILRPGVTLEQIERVALTLPGAKTADKDGPYLRIECTTRILRFVDDLELKLTDDHLLVRSESRVGYSDFGVNRRRAESLREKLAEAGMLRQP
;
A
#
# COMPACT_ATOMS: atom_id res chain seq x y z
N MET A 1 -8.90 -13.28 3.97
CA MET A 1 -9.77 -12.32 3.23
C MET A 1 -9.47 -12.47 1.74
N THR A 2 -10.23 -11.90 0.81
CA THR A 2 -9.87 -11.95 -0.63
C THR A 2 -8.79 -10.90 -0.92
N ASP A 3 -7.67 -11.31 -1.53
CA ASP A 3 -6.62 -10.41 -2.04
C ASP A 3 -7.18 -9.49 -3.15
N ARG A 4 -7.19 -8.17 -2.91
CA ARG A 4 -7.68 -7.16 -3.86
C ARG A 4 -6.55 -6.36 -4.50
N THR A 5 -5.30 -6.78 -4.37
CA THR A 5 -4.16 -6.01 -4.89
C THR A 5 -4.22 -5.81 -6.41
N ASN A 6 -4.84 -6.76 -7.12
CA ASN A 6 -5.11 -6.67 -8.57
C ASN A 6 -6.46 -6.04 -8.94
N THR A 7 -7.28 -5.67 -7.95
CA THR A 7 -8.57 -5.02 -8.21
C THR A 7 -8.33 -3.54 -8.51
N LEU A 8 -8.97 -3.04 -9.56
CA LEU A 8 -8.98 -1.62 -9.89
C LEU A 8 -9.72 -0.81 -8.80
N CYS A 9 -9.35 0.45 -8.64
CA CYS A 9 -10.05 1.39 -7.78
C CYS A 9 -11.47 1.63 -8.30
N GLY A 10 -12.43 1.87 -7.40
CA GLY A 10 -13.72 2.41 -7.80
C GLY A 10 -13.60 3.86 -8.28
N ASP A 11 -14.74 4.51 -8.54
CA ASP A 11 -14.75 5.91 -9.00
C ASP A 11 -14.60 6.94 -7.87
N LYS A 12 -14.64 6.49 -6.61
CA LYS A 12 -14.45 7.33 -5.44
C LYS A 12 -12.98 7.75 -5.31
N PRO A 13 -12.66 9.03 -5.09
CA PRO A 13 -11.29 9.52 -4.90
C PRO A 13 -10.76 9.21 -3.50
N ASN A 14 -10.77 7.92 -3.14
CA ASN A 14 -10.30 7.37 -1.87
C ASN A 14 -9.55 6.05 -2.09
N CYS A 15 -9.05 5.80 -3.29
CA CYS A 15 -8.31 4.59 -3.63
C CYS A 15 -7.14 4.95 -4.54
N VAL A 16 -6.01 4.28 -4.36
CA VAL A 16 -4.87 4.31 -5.28
C VAL A 16 -4.29 2.91 -5.45
N SER A 17 -3.76 2.61 -6.64
CA SER A 17 -3.19 1.29 -6.94
C SER A 17 -2.08 1.37 -7.98
N THR A 18 -1.08 0.48 -7.89
CA THR A 18 -0.08 0.28 -8.96
C THR A 18 -0.66 -0.38 -10.21
N GLN A 19 -1.88 -0.92 -10.13
CA GLN A 19 -2.59 -1.54 -11.26
C GLN A 19 -3.50 -0.55 -12.01
N GLU A 20 -3.52 0.72 -11.60
CA GLU A 20 -4.36 1.76 -12.20
C GLU A 20 -3.61 2.53 -13.29
N ASN A 21 -4.32 2.85 -14.37
CA ASN A 21 -3.82 3.70 -15.46
C ASN A 21 -4.41 5.11 -15.43
N ARG A 22 -5.45 5.32 -14.63
CA ARG A 22 -6.11 6.62 -14.48
C ARG A 22 -5.27 7.49 -13.54
N GLU A 23 -4.85 8.67 -14.00
CA GLU A 23 -3.92 9.58 -13.28
C GLU A 23 -4.28 9.81 -11.81
N LYS A 24 -5.58 9.97 -11.50
CA LYS A 24 -6.06 10.19 -10.13
C LYS A 24 -5.83 9.01 -9.19
N PHE A 25 -5.82 7.78 -9.73
CA PHE A 25 -5.79 6.53 -8.97
C PHE A 25 -4.45 5.79 -9.09
N THR A 26 -3.63 6.11 -10.10
CA THR A 26 -2.37 5.42 -10.35
C THR A 26 -1.31 5.71 -9.28
N LEU A 27 -0.52 4.70 -8.96
CA LEU A 27 0.74 4.79 -8.22
C LEU A 27 1.89 4.40 -9.15
N ALA A 28 3.04 5.06 -8.98
CA ALA A 28 4.25 4.60 -9.63
C ALA A 28 4.57 3.15 -9.20
N PRO A 29 5.22 2.33 -10.05
CA PRO A 29 5.66 0.99 -9.67
C PRO A 29 6.60 0.99 -8.47
N PHE A 30 6.55 -0.05 -7.66
CA PHE A 30 7.54 -0.31 -6.61
C PHE A 30 8.44 -1.44 -7.09
N ILE A 31 9.63 -1.08 -7.57
CA ILE A 31 10.63 -2.05 -8.01
C ILE A 31 11.58 -2.32 -6.85
N LEU A 32 11.62 -3.57 -6.42
CA LEU A 32 12.40 -4.03 -5.28
C LEU A 32 13.79 -4.49 -5.74
N ARG A 33 14.74 -4.46 -4.82
CA ARG A 33 16.04 -5.13 -5.02
C ARG A 33 15.88 -6.65 -4.87
N PRO A 34 16.76 -7.44 -5.51
CA PRO A 34 16.77 -8.88 -5.31
C PRO A 34 16.88 -9.27 -3.84
N GLY A 35 16.10 -10.26 -3.42
CA GLY A 35 16.14 -10.82 -2.06
C GLY A 35 15.30 -10.07 -1.02
N VAL A 36 14.59 -8.99 -1.40
CA VAL A 36 13.61 -8.36 -0.50
C VAL A 36 12.45 -9.32 -0.24
N THR A 37 12.15 -9.58 1.03
CA THR A 37 11.06 -10.49 1.42
C THR A 37 9.83 -9.73 1.91
N LEU A 38 8.68 -10.42 1.94
CA LEU A 38 7.44 -9.86 2.47
C LEU A 38 7.56 -9.49 3.96
N GLU A 39 8.33 -10.24 4.75
CA GLU A 39 8.60 -9.93 6.17
C GLU A 39 9.34 -8.61 6.34
N GLN A 40 10.29 -8.31 5.45
CA GLN A 40 11.02 -7.05 5.46
C GLN A 40 10.10 -5.88 5.12
N ILE A 41 9.26 -6.06 4.10
CA ILE A 41 8.23 -5.09 3.70
C ILE A 41 7.23 -4.86 4.83
N GLU A 42 6.78 -5.92 5.50
CA GLU A 42 5.86 -5.85 6.64
C GLU A 42 6.43 -5.01 7.78
N ARG A 43 7.69 -5.26 8.17
CA ARG A 43 8.36 -4.47 9.22
C ARG A 43 8.39 -2.98 8.89
N VAL A 44 8.65 -2.64 7.63
CA VAL A 44 8.65 -1.25 7.16
C VAL A 44 7.23 -0.68 7.18
N ALA A 45 6.25 -1.39 6.65
CA ALA A 45 4.85 -0.96 6.59
C ALA A 45 4.26 -0.74 7.99
N LEU A 46 4.65 -1.54 8.99
CA LEU A 46 4.25 -1.37 10.38
C LEU A 46 4.81 -0.12 11.06
N THR A 47 5.77 0.58 10.46
CA THR A 47 6.23 1.89 10.93
C THR A 47 5.36 3.06 10.45
N LEU A 48 4.36 2.79 9.61
CA LEU A 48 3.39 3.81 9.18
C LEU A 48 2.44 4.17 10.34
N PRO A 49 1.94 5.42 10.40
CA PRO A 49 1.02 5.83 11.46
C PRO A 49 -0.25 4.97 11.51
N GLY A 50 -0.53 4.40 12.69
CA GLY A 50 -1.74 3.61 12.93
C GLY A 50 -1.79 2.28 12.17
N ALA A 51 -0.65 1.78 11.68
CA ALA A 51 -0.55 0.53 10.94
C ALA A 51 -0.62 -0.70 11.86
N LYS A 52 -1.33 -1.73 11.39
CA LYS A 52 -1.42 -3.04 12.02
C LYS A 52 -1.58 -4.12 10.96
N THR A 53 -0.82 -5.22 11.08
CA THR A 53 -1.04 -6.42 10.25
C THR A 53 -2.41 -7.00 10.55
N ALA A 54 -3.24 -7.08 9.51
CA ALA A 54 -4.60 -7.59 9.60
C ALA A 54 -4.78 -8.94 8.91
N ASP A 55 -4.01 -9.21 7.85
CA ASP A 55 -3.97 -10.50 7.17
C ASP A 55 -2.60 -10.71 6.52
N LYS A 56 -2.12 -11.94 6.48
CA LYS A 56 -0.86 -12.32 5.83
C LYS A 56 -0.97 -13.75 5.32
N ASP A 57 -0.84 -13.93 4.01
CA ASP A 57 -0.99 -15.24 3.36
C ASP A 57 -0.08 -15.33 2.13
N GLY A 58 0.91 -16.23 2.18
CA GLY A 58 1.89 -16.39 1.12
C GLY A 58 2.57 -15.06 0.71
N PRO A 59 2.45 -14.61 -0.55
CA PRO A 59 3.04 -13.36 -1.02
C PRO A 59 2.20 -12.11 -0.69
N TYR A 60 1.05 -12.26 -0.03
CA TYR A 60 0.10 -11.21 0.25
C TYR A 60 0.14 -10.75 1.71
N LEU A 61 0.00 -9.44 1.91
CA LEU A 61 -0.04 -8.77 3.20
C LEU A 61 -1.08 -7.66 3.16
N ARG A 62 -1.97 -7.64 4.17
CA ARG A 62 -2.89 -6.52 4.39
C ARG A 62 -2.59 -5.85 5.72
N ILE A 63 -2.32 -4.55 5.62
CA ILE A 63 -2.13 -3.65 6.75
C ILE A 63 -3.38 -2.78 6.88
N GLU A 64 -3.95 -2.72 8.07
CA GLU A 64 -4.97 -1.73 8.42
C GLU A 64 -4.27 -0.47 8.93
N CYS A 65 -4.64 0.69 8.39
CA CYS A 65 -4.15 1.98 8.84
C CYS A 65 -5.30 2.82 9.40
N THR A 66 -5.21 3.19 10.68
CA THR A 66 -6.23 4.01 11.34
C THR A 66 -5.79 5.47 11.44
N THR A 67 -6.58 6.39 10.89
CA THR A 67 -6.32 7.83 10.96
C THR A 67 -6.59 8.39 12.37
N ARG A 68 -5.75 9.33 12.87
CA ARG A 68 -5.80 9.78 14.29
C ARG A 68 -7.04 10.61 14.65
N ILE A 69 -7.55 11.43 13.72
CA ILE A 69 -8.60 12.41 14.02
C ILE A 69 -9.99 11.79 13.88
N LEU A 70 -10.30 11.22 12.71
CA LEU A 70 -11.62 10.69 12.39
C LEU A 70 -11.74 9.18 12.58
N ARG A 71 -10.64 8.50 12.92
CA ARG A 71 -10.57 7.04 13.13
C ARG A 71 -11.07 6.21 11.93
N PHE A 72 -10.96 6.75 10.72
CA PHE A 72 -11.19 5.96 9.52
C PHE A 72 -10.13 4.88 9.39
N VAL A 73 -10.60 3.68 9.04
CA VAL A 73 -9.77 2.50 8.78
C VAL A 73 -9.65 2.36 7.28
N ASP A 74 -8.41 2.42 6.82
CA ASP A 74 -8.03 2.19 5.44
C ASP A 74 -7.29 0.86 5.35
N ASP A 75 -7.48 0.14 4.24
CA ASP A 75 -6.69 -1.04 3.91
C ASP A 75 -5.51 -0.62 3.02
N LEU A 76 -4.31 -1.06 3.40
CA LEU A 76 -3.10 -1.05 2.59
C LEU A 76 -2.77 -2.51 2.25
N GLU A 77 -3.07 -2.90 1.02
CA GLU A 77 -2.84 -4.23 0.48
C GLU A 77 -1.55 -4.25 -0.33
N LEU A 78 -0.70 -5.23 -0.02
CA LEU A 78 0.64 -5.39 -0.54
C LEU A 78 0.78 -6.83 -1.05
N LYS A 79 1.28 -6.99 -2.27
CA LYS A 79 1.58 -8.31 -2.83
C LYS A 79 2.95 -8.31 -3.49
N LEU A 80 3.81 -9.21 -3.02
CA LEU A 80 5.13 -9.42 -3.60
C LEU A 80 5.01 -10.32 -4.84
N THR A 81 5.45 -9.82 -5.99
CA THR A 81 5.47 -10.55 -7.27
C THR A 81 6.84 -10.36 -7.93
N ASP A 82 7.67 -11.40 -7.90
CA ASP A 82 9.06 -11.34 -8.38
C ASP A 82 9.83 -10.15 -7.76
N ASP A 83 10.21 -9.16 -8.57
CA ASP A 83 10.88 -7.92 -8.17
C ASP A 83 9.92 -6.72 -8.02
N HIS A 84 8.61 -6.94 -8.12
CA HIS A 84 7.59 -5.91 -7.98
C HIS A 84 6.82 -6.05 -6.67
N LEU A 85 6.51 -4.91 -6.04
CA LEU A 85 5.51 -4.82 -4.99
C LEU A 85 4.25 -4.20 -5.57
N LEU A 86 3.19 -5.00 -5.69
CA LEU A 86 1.88 -4.48 -6.02
C LEU A 86 1.30 -3.82 -4.77
N VAL A 87 0.79 -2.60 -4.91
CA VAL A 87 0.29 -1.79 -3.80
C VAL A 87 -1.10 -1.27 -4.15
N ARG A 88 -2.06 -1.49 -3.26
CA ARG A 88 -3.38 -0.87 -3.28
C ARG A 88 -3.65 -0.24 -1.91
N SER A 89 -4.06 1.02 -1.86
CA SER A 89 -4.52 1.65 -0.62
C SER A 89 -5.88 2.28 -0.80
N GLU A 90 -6.84 1.89 0.04
CA GLU A 90 -8.25 2.27 -0.09
C GLU A 90 -8.93 2.47 1.27
N SER A 91 -9.80 3.46 1.37
CA SER A 91 -10.67 3.67 2.53
C SER A 91 -11.90 2.77 2.46
N ARG A 92 -12.24 2.09 3.57
CA ARG A 92 -13.46 1.23 3.63
C ARG A 92 -14.76 2.00 3.51
N VAL A 93 -14.77 3.24 4.00
CA VAL A 93 -15.94 4.11 4.08
C VAL A 93 -15.58 5.53 3.65
N GLY A 94 -16.60 6.36 3.41
CA GLY A 94 -16.43 7.72 2.94
C GLY A 94 -16.41 7.84 1.41
N TYR A 95 -16.42 9.09 0.94
CA TYR A 95 -16.36 9.43 -0.49
C TYR A 95 -14.95 9.80 -0.93
N SER A 96 -14.26 10.62 -0.15
CA SER A 96 -12.87 11.04 -0.40
C SER A 96 -12.05 10.94 0.89
N ASP A 97 -10.77 10.66 0.72
CA ASP A 97 -9.76 10.58 1.77
C ASP A 97 -8.85 11.81 1.81
N PHE A 98 -9.11 12.84 0.99
CA PHE A 98 -8.24 14.00 0.78
C PHE A 98 -6.77 13.60 0.48
N GLY A 99 -6.57 12.53 -0.30
CA GLY A 99 -5.27 12.01 -0.70
C GLY A 99 -4.48 11.34 0.41
N VAL A 100 -5.12 10.94 1.52
CA VAL A 100 -4.46 10.20 2.61
C VAL A 100 -3.87 8.88 2.11
N ASN A 101 -4.58 8.12 1.27
CA ASN A 101 -4.14 6.82 0.77
C ASN A 101 -2.95 6.95 -0.19
N ARG A 102 -2.94 8.00 -1.03
CA ARG A 102 -1.76 8.35 -1.84
C ARG A 102 -0.56 8.69 -0.97
N ARG A 103 -0.72 9.60 0.00
CA ARG A 103 0.35 9.97 0.93
C ARG A 103 0.88 8.77 1.70
N ARG A 104 0.02 7.83 2.08
CA ARG A 104 0.43 6.58 2.72
C ARG A 104 1.30 5.73 1.81
N ALA A 105 0.90 5.53 0.56
CA ALA A 105 1.68 4.76 -0.41
C ALA A 105 3.05 5.41 -0.67
N GLU A 106 3.11 6.75 -0.76
CA GLU A 106 4.40 7.46 -0.91
C GLU A 106 5.26 7.39 0.35
N SER A 107 4.69 7.51 1.56
CA SER A 107 5.44 7.28 2.80
C SER A 107 5.97 5.85 2.91
N LEU A 108 5.22 4.85 2.43
CA LEU A 108 5.73 3.48 2.31
C LEU A 108 6.95 3.44 1.37
N ARG A 109 6.85 4.11 0.21
CA ARG A 109 7.95 4.20 -0.76
C ARG A 109 9.20 4.81 -0.15
N GLU A 110 9.08 5.95 0.52
CA GLU A 110 10.18 6.64 1.20
C GLU A 110 10.87 5.70 2.20
N LYS A 111 10.09 5.03 3.06
CA LYS A 111 10.64 4.12 4.07
C LYS A 111 11.29 2.87 3.48
N LEU A 112 10.74 2.32 2.40
CA LEU A 112 11.38 1.21 1.67
C LEU A 112 12.67 1.67 0.99
N ALA A 113 12.73 2.90 0.48
CA ALA A 113 13.95 3.48 -0.08
C ALA A 113 15.02 3.71 1.00
N GLU A 114 14.66 4.29 2.14
CA GLU A 114 15.54 4.48 3.31
C GLU A 114 16.10 3.16 3.82
N ALA A 115 15.30 2.09 3.79
CA ALA A 115 15.73 0.75 4.14
C ALA A 115 16.53 0.03 3.03
N GLY A 116 16.83 0.72 1.92
CA GLY A 116 17.60 0.19 0.80
C GLY A 116 16.89 -0.89 -0.01
N MET A 117 15.56 -1.03 0.13
CA MET A 117 14.79 -2.11 -0.50
C MET A 117 14.34 -1.77 -1.92
N LEU A 118 14.20 -0.50 -2.26
CA LEU A 118 13.85 -0.10 -3.62
C LEU A 118 15.08 -0.07 -4.52
N ARG A 119 14.88 -0.54 -5.75
CA ARG A 119 15.72 -0.16 -6.88
C ARG A 119 15.34 1.29 -7.17
N GLN A 120 16.13 2.25 -6.68
CA GLN A 120 15.95 3.64 -7.08
C GLN A 120 15.93 3.70 -8.62
N PRO A 121 15.12 4.59 -9.22
CA PRO A 121 15.29 4.90 -10.63
C PRO A 121 16.73 5.36 -10.91
#